data_AF-A0A7J8JVY2-F1
#
_entry.id   AF-A0A7J8JVY2-F1
#
_cell.length_a   1.000
_cell.length_b   1.000
_cell.length_c   1.000
_cell.angle_alpha   90.00
_cell.angle_beta   90.00
_cell.angle_gamma   90.00
#
_symmetry.space_group_name_H-M   'P 1'
#
loop_
_entity.id
_entity.type
_entity.pdbx_description
1 polymer ?
#
loop_
_entity_poly.entity_id
_entity_poly.type
_entity_poly.pdbx_seq_one_letter_code
_entity_poly.pdbx_strand_id
1 'polypeptide(L)'
;MEVSEKEISVEDEAEDKNVFKDCSKIAFYRRQKQQLSKKSTTYQALLDSVTTGKDSTRFQMINEATKVPLLAEVFGIEGNIFRLKITEETPLKPRYEVPDVLTSKPSTVRLISCSGDTGSLILANGKGDLRCHITANPFKVDLMCKEEVVMSINSLGQLYFEHLQTPLKQRTTREKEENASIDTSQENQEDLGLWEEKFAEFVDVKVNGKIETSVVLKQIFPKWLNISIQRSLE
;
A
#
# COMPACT_ATOMS: atom_id res chain seq x y z
N MET A 1 3.63 28.38 -57.08
CA MET A 1 4.50 28.11 -55.92
C MET A 1 3.84 26.99 -55.15
N GLU A 2 4.26 25.75 -55.40
CA GLU A 2 3.83 24.60 -54.61
C GLU A 2 4.57 24.64 -53.27
N VAL A 3 3.79 24.63 -52.18
CA VAL A 3 4.31 24.50 -50.83
C VAL A 3 4.54 23.00 -50.62
N SER A 4 5.79 22.57 -50.70
CA SER A 4 6.20 21.21 -50.34
C SER A 4 6.03 21.03 -48.83
N GLU A 5 5.04 20.25 -48.42
CA GLU A 5 4.92 19.74 -47.06
C GLU A 5 6.15 18.88 -46.77
N LYS A 6 7.03 19.37 -45.90
CA LYS A 6 8.10 18.56 -45.32
C LYS A 6 7.46 17.61 -44.32
N GLU A 7 7.28 16.35 -44.71
CA GLU A 7 7.04 15.27 -43.77
C GLU A 7 8.19 15.24 -42.76
N ILE A 8 7.88 15.54 -41.50
CA ILE A 8 8.80 15.34 -40.37
C ILE A 8 8.74 13.85 -40.07
N SER A 9 9.68 13.08 -40.60
CA SER A 9 9.92 11.71 -40.16
C SER A 9 10.47 11.78 -38.73
N VAL A 10 9.64 11.42 -37.74
CA VAL A 10 10.11 11.13 -36.39
C VAL A 10 10.82 9.79 -36.48
N GLU A 11 12.14 9.82 -36.55
CA GLU A 11 12.96 8.65 -36.33
C GLU A 11 12.77 8.24 -34.86
N ASP A 12 12.19 7.05 -34.63
CA ASP A 12 12.19 6.42 -33.31
C ASP A 12 13.66 6.12 -32.97
N GLU A 13 14.35 7.07 -32.34
CA GLU A 13 15.61 6.79 -31.67
C GLU A 13 15.32 5.75 -30.59
N ALA A 14 15.66 4.50 -30.87
CA ALA A 14 15.49 3.42 -29.92
C ALA A 14 16.40 3.68 -28.71
N GLU A 15 15.84 4.26 -27.65
CA GLU A 15 16.54 4.50 -26.39
C GLU A 15 17.20 3.21 -25.88
N ASP A 16 18.45 3.30 -25.42
CA ASP A 16 19.16 2.17 -24.84
C ASP A 16 18.43 1.71 -23.57
N LYS A 17 17.75 0.57 -23.67
CA LYS A 17 16.96 -0.04 -22.59
C LYS A 17 17.80 -0.34 -21.34
N ASN A 18 19.13 -0.33 -21.43
CA ASN A 18 20.02 -0.55 -20.29
C ASN A 18 20.07 0.65 -19.33
N VAL A 19 19.63 1.84 -19.75
CA VAL A 19 19.55 3.04 -18.90
C VAL A 19 18.41 2.92 -17.86
N PHE A 20 17.40 2.09 -18.13
CA PHE A 20 16.25 1.92 -17.25
C PHE A 20 16.32 0.64 -16.41
N LYS A 21 15.87 0.74 -15.16
CA LYS A 21 15.69 -0.44 -14.30
C LYS A 21 14.50 -1.24 -14.79
N ASP A 22 14.74 -2.49 -15.18
CA ASP A 22 13.66 -3.47 -15.28
C ASP A 22 13.17 -3.87 -13.88
N CYS A 23 11.97 -4.46 -13.83
CA CYS A 23 11.36 -4.94 -12.60
C CYS A 23 12.23 -5.91 -11.79
N SER A 24 13.09 -6.69 -12.45
CA SER A 24 14.00 -7.63 -11.78
C SER A 24 15.17 -6.90 -11.11
N LYS A 25 15.54 -5.70 -11.56
CA LYS A 25 16.59 -4.88 -10.95
C LYS A 25 16.10 -4.05 -9.76
N ILE A 26 14.79 -3.82 -9.62
CA ILE A 26 14.20 -3.04 -8.52
C ILE A 26 14.02 -3.92 -7.28
N ALA A 27 14.78 -3.64 -6.22
CA ALA A 27 14.83 -4.51 -5.04
C ALA A 27 13.48 -4.66 -4.33
N PHE A 28 12.75 -3.56 -4.10
CA PHE A 28 11.44 -3.63 -3.42
C PHE A 28 10.42 -4.44 -4.23
N TYR A 29 10.44 -4.31 -5.56
CA TYR A 29 9.53 -5.03 -6.44
C TYR A 29 9.83 -6.53 -6.41
N ARG A 30 11.11 -6.93 -6.42
CA ARG A 30 11.51 -8.33 -6.24
C ARG A 30 10.97 -8.89 -4.92
N ARG A 31 11.18 -8.18 -3.80
CA ARG A 31 10.70 -8.59 -2.47
C ARG A 31 9.19 -8.73 -2.46
N GLN A 32 8.47 -7.74 -2.96
CA GLN A 32 7.02 -7.79 -3.12
C GLN A 32 6.59 -9.04 -3.89
N LYS A 33 7.15 -9.29 -5.08
CA LYS A 33 6.77 -10.45 -5.90
C LYS A 33 7.03 -11.77 -5.19
N GLN A 34 8.16 -11.90 -4.51
CA GLN A 34 8.50 -13.08 -3.72
C GLN A 34 7.54 -13.29 -2.54
N GLN A 35 7.07 -12.22 -1.90
CA GLN A 35 6.09 -12.30 -0.82
C GLN A 35 4.70 -12.65 -1.35
N LEU A 36 4.29 -12.07 -2.49
CA LEU A 36 3.01 -12.37 -3.11
C LEU A 36 2.92 -13.81 -3.67
N SER A 37 4.05 -14.43 -4.02
CA SER A 37 4.08 -15.84 -4.45
C SER A 37 3.99 -16.81 -3.27
N LYS A 38 4.41 -16.39 -2.07
CA LYS A 38 4.23 -17.14 -0.82
C LYS A 38 2.81 -16.82 -0.32
N LYS A 39 1.85 -17.75 -0.45
CA LYS A 39 0.44 -17.58 -0.03
C LYS A 39 0.22 -17.38 1.50
N SER A 40 1.05 -16.59 2.17
CA SER A 40 1.28 -16.66 3.62
C SER A 40 1.05 -15.34 4.38
N THR A 41 0.67 -14.24 3.73
CA THR A 41 0.44 -12.96 4.42
C THR A 41 -1.04 -12.77 4.73
N THR A 42 -1.48 -13.33 5.86
CA THR A 42 -2.82 -13.06 6.41
C THR A 42 -2.74 -11.84 7.31
N TYR A 43 -3.49 -10.79 6.95
CA TYR A 43 -3.79 -9.68 7.84
C TYR A 43 -5.14 -9.94 8.50
N GLN A 44 -5.24 -9.61 9.77
CA GLN A 44 -6.48 -9.67 10.54
C GLN A 44 -6.83 -8.26 11.02
N ALA A 45 -8.08 -7.83 10.84
CA ALA A 45 -8.59 -6.64 11.50
C ALA A 45 -9.16 -6.99 12.89
N LEU A 46 -8.87 -6.14 13.86
CA LEU A 46 -9.31 -6.28 15.25
C LEU A 46 -10.58 -5.45 15.45
N LEU A 47 -11.74 -6.08 15.32
CA LEU A 47 -13.04 -5.38 15.36
C LEU A 47 -13.40 -4.82 16.74
N ASP A 48 -12.81 -5.37 17.80
CA ASP A 48 -12.89 -4.87 19.17
C ASP A 48 -12.18 -3.52 19.36
N SER A 49 -11.18 -3.22 18.53
CA SER A 49 -10.46 -1.93 18.53
C SER A 49 -11.17 -0.80 17.77
N VAL A 50 -12.36 -1.06 17.23
CA VAL A 50 -13.07 -0.11 16.35
C VAL A 50 -13.45 1.15 17.13
N THR A 51 -13.00 2.29 16.63
CA THR A 51 -13.36 3.61 17.15
C THR A 51 -13.94 4.48 16.03
N THR A 52 -15.17 4.96 16.23
CA THR A 52 -15.83 5.83 15.24
C THR A 52 -15.71 7.29 15.68
N GLY A 53 -14.90 8.05 14.97
CA GLY A 53 -14.75 9.49 15.14
C GLY A 53 -15.78 10.30 14.34
N LYS A 54 -15.60 11.62 14.34
CA LYS A 54 -16.43 12.53 13.52
C LYS A 54 -16.17 12.36 12.02
N ASP A 55 -14.89 12.21 11.66
CA ASP A 55 -14.42 12.23 10.27
C ASP A 55 -14.07 10.84 9.71
N SER A 56 -13.70 9.90 10.59
CA SER A 56 -13.29 8.55 10.18
C SER A 56 -13.63 7.49 11.22
N THR A 57 -13.69 6.24 10.77
CA THR A 57 -13.71 5.05 11.62
C THR A 57 -12.33 4.39 11.56
N ARG A 58 -11.78 4.06 12.72
CA ARG A 58 -10.43 3.49 12.86
C ARG A 58 -10.50 2.10 13.47
N PHE A 59 -9.58 1.24 13.09
CA PHE A 59 -9.37 -0.08 13.71
C PHE A 59 -7.94 -0.54 13.53
N GLN A 60 -7.44 -1.33 14.48
CA GLN A 60 -6.15 -1.96 14.38
C GLN A 60 -6.19 -3.17 13.45
N MET A 61 -5.06 -3.43 12.82
CA MET A 61 -4.82 -4.62 12.02
C MET A 61 -3.50 -5.25 12.43
N ILE A 62 -3.43 -6.57 12.40
CA ILE A 62 -2.20 -7.30 12.68
C ILE A 62 -1.88 -8.25 11.54
N ASN A 63 -0.61 -8.31 11.16
CA ASN A 63 -0.10 -9.36 10.28
C ASN A 63 0.29 -10.57 11.12
N GLU A 64 -0.23 -11.75 10.79
CA GLU A 64 -0.02 -12.95 11.60
C GLU A 64 1.45 -13.37 11.69
N ALA A 65 2.26 -13.12 10.67
CA ALA A 65 3.66 -13.52 10.61
C ALA A 65 4.60 -12.53 11.32
N THR A 66 4.40 -11.23 11.11
CA THR A 66 5.30 -10.19 11.66
C THR A 66 4.86 -9.66 13.02
N LYS A 67 3.58 -9.87 13.38
CA LYS A 67 2.95 -9.35 14.62
C LYS A 67 3.09 -7.82 14.78
N VAL A 68 3.38 -7.10 13.71
CA VAL A 68 3.45 -5.63 13.73
C VAL A 68 2.03 -5.06 13.63
N PRO A 69 1.62 -4.20 14.57
CA PRO A 69 0.32 -3.55 14.52
C PRO A 69 0.30 -2.41 13.50
N LEU A 70 -0.76 -2.38 12.71
CA LEU A 70 -1.10 -1.31 11.77
C LEU A 70 -2.39 -0.66 12.21
N LEU A 71 -2.58 0.59 11.81
CA LEU A 71 -3.82 1.34 11.99
C LEU A 71 -4.47 1.54 10.62
N ALA A 72 -5.71 1.08 10.48
CA ALA A 72 -6.55 1.39 9.34
C ALA A 72 -7.55 2.49 9.71
N GLU A 73 -7.69 3.48 8.82
CA GLU A 73 -8.68 4.55 8.93
C GLU A 73 -9.53 4.57 7.66
N VAL A 74 -10.85 4.49 7.83
CA VAL A 74 -11.84 4.59 6.76
C VAL A 74 -12.56 5.91 6.87
N PHE A 75 -12.46 6.73 5.83
CA PHE A 75 -13.15 8.02 5.71
C PHE A 75 -14.29 7.89 4.70
N GLY A 76 -15.44 8.46 5.03
CA GLY A 76 -16.45 8.82 4.04
C GLY A 76 -16.14 10.22 3.53
N ILE A 77 -16.19 10.43 2.22
CA ILE A 77 -15.96 11.72 1.57
C ILE A 77 -17.20 12.02 0.70
N GLU A 78 -17.53 13.30 0.58
CA GLU A 78 -18.60 13.76 -0.32
C GLU A 78 -18.38 13.27 -1.76
N GLY A 79 -19.47 13.13 -2.52
CA GLY A 79 -19.40 12.58 -3.88
C GLY A 79 -19.21 11.07 -3.92
N ASN A 80 -19.70 10.34 -2.90
CA ASN A 80 -19.75 8.87 -2.90
C ASN A 80 -18.37 8.19 -2.86
N ILE A 81 -17.42 8.80 -2.14
CA ILE A 81 -16.03 8.36 -2.06
C ILE A 81 -15.74 7.74 -0.69
N PHE A 82 -15.05 6.60 -0.68
CA PHE A 82 -14.39 6.07 0.50
C PHE A 82 -12.88 6.20 0.36
N ARG A 83 -12.22 6.62 1.44
CA ARG A 83 -10.75 6.60 1.53
C ARG A 83 -10.34 5.62 2.62
N LEU A 84 -9.59 4.60 2.24
CA LEU A 84 -8.91 3.70 3.17
C LEU A 84 -7.45 4.15 3.30
N LYS A 85 -7.01 4.46 4.52
CA LYS A 85 -5.63 4.79 4.86
C LYS A 85 -5.11 3.70 5.81
N ILE A 86 -3.93 3.14 5.52
CA ILE A 86 -3.26 2.15 6.37
C ILE A 86 -1.89 2.71 6.73
N THR A 87 -1.59 2.79 8.03
CA THR A 87 -0.29 3.23 8.56
C THR A 87 0.21 2.25 9.62
N GLU A 88 1.48 2.36 9.99
CA GLU A 88 1.92 1.77 11.27
C GLU A 88 1.20 2.47 12.42
N GLU A 89 0.84 1.71 13.46
CA GLU A 89 0.26 2.30 14.66
C GLU A 89 1.31 3.11 15.46
N THR A 90 2.52 2.56 15.57
CA THR A 90 3.66 3.18 16.26
C THR A 90 4.88 3.25 15.32
N PRO A 91 4.87 4.15 14.33
CA PRO A 91 5.95 4.22 13.35
C PRO A 91 7.26 4.70 13.97
N LEU A 92 8.38 4.09 13.58
CA LEU A 92 9.74 4.56 13.96
C LEU A 92 9.99 6.00 13.48
N LYS A 93 9.42 6.36 12.33
CA LYS A 93 9.41 7.70 11.76
C LYS A 93 8.12 7.87 10.94
N PRO A 94 7.54 9.08 10.86
CA PRO A 94 6.39 9.32 10.01
C PRO A 94 6.63 8.87 8.56
N ARG A 95 5.66 8.15 7.98
CA ARG A 95 5.67 7.86 6.54
C ARG A 95 5.32 9.12 5.77
N TYR A 96 5.89 9.26 4.57
CA TYR A 96 5.60 10.40 3.72
C TYR A 96 4.11 10.43 3.34
N GLU A 97 3.47 11.58 3.55
CA GLU A 97 2.11 11.87 3.09
C GLU A 97 2.18 12.99 2.06
N VAL A 98 1.55 12.80 0.91
CA VAL A 98 1.64 13.74 -0.22
C VAL A 98 0.85 15.03 0.10
N PRO A 99 1.50 16.20 0.22
CA PRO A 99 0.83 17.41 0.69
C PRO A 99 0.16 18.24 -0.43
N ASP A 100 0.63 18.17 -1.68
CA ASP A 100 0.30 19.18 -2.71
C ASP A 100 -0.56 18.67 -3.89
N VAL A 101 -0.98 17.40 -3.87
CA VAL A 101 -1.80 16.81 -4.95
C VAL A 101 -3.29 17.14 -4.77
N LEU A 102 -3.74 17.31 -3.52
CA LEU A 102 -5.13 17.68 -3.23
C LEU A 102 -5.25 19.20 -3.26
N THR A 103 -6.07 19.73 -4.16
CA THR A 103 -6.33 21.18 -4.32
C THR A 103 -7.04 21.78 -3.10
N SER A 104 -7.76 20.96 -2.34
CA SER A 104 -8.39 21.33 -1.07
C SER A 104 -8.60 20.12 -0.16
N LYS A 105 -8.78 20.35 1.15
CA LYS A 105 -9.17 19.29 2.09
C LYS A 105 -10.54 18.71 1.70
N PRO A 106 -10.66 17.40 1.43
CA PRO A 106 -11.94 16.80 1.07
C PRO A 106 -12.96 16.91 2.20
N SER A 107 -14.21 17.23 1.86
CA SER A 107 -15.34 17.25 2.79
C SER A 107 -15.66 15.84 3.27
N THR A 108 -15.56 15.61 4.58
CA THR A 108 -15.83 14.30 5.20
C THR A 108 -17.33 14.12 5.45
N VAL A 109 -17.80 12.90 5.24
CA VAL A 109 -19.15 12.46 5.59
C VAL A 109 -19.04 11.41 6.69
N ARG A 110 -19.80 11.60 7.76
CA ARG A 110 -19.82 10.67 8.90
C ARG A 110 -20.26 9.28 8.44
N LEU A 111 -19.44 8.29 8.74
CA LEU A 111 -19.77 6.89 8.55
C LEU A 111 -20.49 6.36 9.79
N ILE A 112 -21.54 5.58 9.56
CA ILE A 112 -22.33 4.94 10.60
C ILE A 112 -22.03 3.45 10.55
N SER A 113 -21.65 2.89 11.69
CA SER A 113 -21.52 1.44 11.84
C SER A 113 -22.91 0.81 11.82
N CYS A 114 -23.16 -0.04 10.85
CA CYS A 114 -24.37 -0.87 10.79
C CYS A 114 -24.10 -2.21 11.48
N SER A 115 -25.15 -2.88 11.94
CA SER A 115 -25.05 -4.25 12.46
C SER A 115 -24.53 -5.18 11.36
N GLY A 116 -23.32 -5.72 11.55
CA GLY A 116 -22.75 -6.77 10.70
C GLY A 116 -22.95 -8.17 11.30
N ASP A 117 -22.54 -9.19 10.56
CA ASP A 117 -22.36 -10.55 11.07
C ASP A 117 -21.12 -10.66 11.97
N THR A 118 -21.05 -11.73 12.76
CA THR A 118 -19.88 -12.00 13.61
C THR A 118 -18.62 -12.09 12.76
N GLY A 119 -17.70 -11.12 12.93
CA GLY A 119 -16.45 -11.07 12.16
C GLY A 119 -16.45 -10.08 10.98
N SER A 120 -17.47 -9.23 10.84
CA SER A 120 -17.43 -8.10 9.92
C SER A 120 -17.82 -6.76 10.57
N LEU A 121 -17.46 -5.68 9.88
CA LEU A 121 -17.87 -4.33 10.17
C LEU A 121 -18.45 -3.70 8.91
N ILE A 122 -19.67 -3.16 9.00
CA ILE A 122 -20.32 -2.48 7.88
C ILE A 122 -20.36 -0.99 8.17
N LEU A 123 -19.77 -0.18 7.30
CA LEU A 123 -19.78 1.27 7.37
C LEU A 123 -20.62 1.84 6.23
N ALA A 124 -21.66 2.60 6.55
CA ALA A 124 -22.52 3.25 5.56
C ALA A 124 -22.40 4.77 5.65
N ASN A 125 -22.51 5.45 4.50
CA ASN A 125 -22.79 6.88 4.50
C ASN A 125 -24.29 7.09 4.84
N GLY A 126 -24.64 8.19 5.51
CA GLY A 126 -26.03 8.46 5.92
C GLY A 126 -27.04 8.62 4.78
N LYS A 127 -26.60 8.65 3.50
CA LYS A 127 -27.45 8.74 2.29
C LYS A 127 -27.79 7.36 1.68
N GLY A 128 -27.21 6.27 2.20
CA GLY A 128 -27.83 4.93 2.19
C GLY A 128 -27.41 3.93 1.10
N ASP A 129 -26.90 4.37 -0.05
CA ASP A 129 -26.69 3.46 -1.18
C ASP A 129 -25.30 2.81 -1.25
N LEU A 130 -24.30 3.43 -0.62
CA LEU A 130 -22.92 2.93 -0.63
C LEU A 130 -22.47 2.49 0.76
N ARG A 131 -21.95 1.26 0.81
CA ARG A 131 -21.53 0.61 2.04
C ARG A 131 -20.12 0.05 1.86
N CYS A 132 -19.31 0.17 2.89
CA CYS A 132 -18.00 -0.43 3.00
C CYS A 132 -18.11 -1.61 3.97
N HIS A 133 -18.00 -2.82 3.44
CA HIS A 133 -18.06 -4.08 4.21
C HIS A 133 -16.64 -4.57 4.46
N ILE A 134 -16.26 -4.64 5.73
CA ILE A 134 -14.92 -5.03 6.17
C ILE A 134 -15.02 -6.41 6.81
N THR A 135 -14.41 -7.41 6.18
CA THR A 135 -14.24 -8.75 6.76
C THR A 135 -12.96 -8.77 7.60
N ALA A 136 -13.02 -9.31 8.81
CA ALA A 136 -11.92 -9.26 9.75
C ALA A 136 -10.76 -10.21 9.44
N ASN A 137 -11.06 -11.49 9.17
CA ASN A 137 -10.05 -12.53 8.98
C ASN A 137 -10.42 -13.51 7.86
N PRO A 138 -9.69 -13.55 6.73
CA PRO A 138 -8.64 -12.61 6.35
C PRO A 138 -9.21 -11.20 6.12
N PHE A 139 -8.42 -10.17 6.42
CA PHE A 139 -8.80 -8.78 6.20
C PHE A 139 -9.14 -8.55 4.73
N LYS A 140 -10.36 -8.07 4.48
CA LYS A 140 -10.85 -7.75 3.13
C LYS A 140 -11.84 -6.61 3.23
N VAL A 141 -11.87 -5.75 2.23
CA VAL A 141 -12.86 -4.67 2.14
C VAL A 141 -13.63 -4.79 0.82
N ASP A 142 -14.95 -4.87 0.90
CA ASP A 142 -15.85 -4.82 -0.23
C ASP A 142 -16.62 -3.50 -0.22
N LEU A 143 -16.50 -2.72 -1.28
CA LEU A 143 -17.38 -1.59 -1.52
C LEU A 143 -18.63 -2.11 -2.23
N MET A 144 -19.78 -1.88 -1.60
CA MET A 144 -21.08 -2.29 -2.07
C MET A 144 -21.88 -1.07 -2.49
N CYS A 145 -22.51 -1.14 -3.66
CA CYS A 145 -23.54 -0.21 -4.09
C CYS A 145 -24.87 -0.97 -4.13
N LYS A 146 -25.85 -0.55 -3.34
CA LYS A 146 -27.09 -1.29 -3.08
C LYS A 146 -26.77 -2.69 -2.52
N GLU A 147 -26.92 -3.73 -3.33
CA GLU A 147 -26.67 -5.14 -2.96
C GLU A 147 -25.54 -5.77 -3.78
N GLU A 148 -24.81 -4.98 -4.56
CA GLU A 148 -23.76 -5.47 -5.44
C GLU A 148 -22.37 -4.99 -5.02
N VAL A 149 -21.40 -5.89 -5.04
CA VAL A 149 -19.99 -5.55 -4.84
C VAL A 149 -19.46 -4.86 -6.11
N VAL A 150 -19.13 -3.58 -5.99
CA VAL A 150 -18.56 -2.79 -7.09
C VAL A 150 -17.03 -2.90 -7.14
N MET A 151 -16.41 -3.14 -5.98
CA MET A 151 -14.97 -3.19 -5.82
C MET A 151 -14.60 -4.00 -4.58
N SER A 152 -13.57 -4.82 -4.69
CA SER A 152 -12.99 -5.54 -3.57
C SER A 152 -11.52 -5.18 -3.40
N ILE A 153 -11.10 -4.98 -2.16
CA ILE A 153 -9.74 -4.66 -1.75
C ILE A 153 -9.22 -5.82 -0.90
N ASN A 154 -8.01 -6.26 -1.21
CA ASN A 154 -7.36 -7.42 -0.57
C ASN A 154 -8.15 -8.76 -0.68
N SER A 155 -9.01 -8.92 -1.67
CA SER A 155 -9.76 -10.17 -1.88
C SER A 155 -8.88 -11.39 -2.15
N LEU A 156 -7.65 -11.18 -2.64
CA LEU A 156 -6.66 -12.24 -2.88
C LEU A 156 -5.69 -12.46 -1.72
N GLY A 157 -5.83 -11.74 -0.60
CA GLY A 157 -4.87 -11.82 0.52
C GLY A 157 -3.45 -11.38 0.14
N GLN A 158 -3.36 -10.40 -0.75
CA GLN A 158 -2.11 -9.89 -1.34
C GLN A 158 -1.73 -8.50 -0.82
N LEU A 159 -2.38 -8.05 0.25
CA LEU A 159 -1.92 -6.91 1.04
C LEU A 159 -0.51 -7.25 1.55
N TYR A 160 0.43 -6.37 1.25
CA TYR A 160 1.79 -6.46 1.75
C TYR A 160 2.24 -5.09 2.23
N PHE A 161 2.72 -5.02 3.47
CA PHE A 161 3.16 -3.80 4.12
C PHE A 161 4.56 -4.02 4.71
N GLU A 162 5.58 -3.42 4.10
CA GLU A 162 6.94 -3.43 4.65
C GLU A 162 7.05 -2.40 5.80
N HIS A 163 7.09 -2.86 7.05
CA HIS A 163 7.26 -2.00 8.23
C HIS A 163 8.67 -1.41 8.33
N LEU A 164 8.82 -0.26 8.98
CA LEU A 164 10.12 0.40 9.14
C LEU A 164 10.99 -0.42 10.11
N GLN A 165 12.27 -0.59 9.79
CA GLN A 165 13.23 -1.30 10.65
C GLN A 165 14.45 -0.44 10.92
N THR A 166 15.00 -0.52 12.12
CA THR A 166 16.31 0.08 12.44
C THR A 166 17.43 -0.67 11.73
N PRO A 167 18.44 0.02 11.17
CA PRO A 167 19.64 -0.60 10.61
C PRO A 167 20.31 -1.57 11.57
N LEU A 168 20.74 -2.73 11.08
CA LEU A 168 21.41 -3.75 11.89
C LEU A 168 22.68 -3.22 12.57
N LYS A 169 23.40 -2.27 11.95
CA LYS A 169 24.58 -1.61 12.52
C LYS A 169 24.31 -0.82 13.81
N GLN A 170 23.06 -0.40 14.06
CA GLN A 170 22.67 0.26 15.31
C GLN A 170 22.18 -0.73 16.39
N ARG A 171 21.79 -1.96 16.01
CA ARG A 171 21.41 -3.01 16.97
C ARG A 171 22.62 -3.56 17.72
N THR A 172 23.75 -3.73 17.05
CA THR A 172 25.02 -4.18 17.65
C THR A 172 25.62 -3.21 18.67
N THR A 173 25.15 -1.95 18.75
CA THR A 173 25.55 -1.01 19.81
C THR A 173 24.65 -1.10 21.05
N ARG A 174 23.43 -1.66 20.93
CA ARG A 174 22.50 -1.85 22.06
C ARG A 174 22.55 -3.26 22.65
N GLU A 175 22.98 -4.26 21.88
CA GLU A 175 23.02 -5.68 22.29
C GLU A 175 24.44 -6.16 22.62
N LYS A 176 25.39 -5.25 22.83
CA LYS A 176 26.74 -5.59 23.33
C LYS A 176 26.76 -5.88 24.84
N GLU A 177 25.72 -6.54 25.34
CA GLU A 177 25.68 -7.28 26.61
C GLU A 177 24.76 -8.50 26.42
N GLU A 178 25.03 -9.37 25.45
CA GLU A 178 25.06 -10.83 25.61
C GLU A 178 25.19 -11.56 24.26
N ASN A 179 26.27 -12.32 24.16
CA ASN A 179 26.50 -13.47 23.29
C ASN A 179 26.61 -13.28 21.77
N ALA A 180 27.84 -13.54 21.31
CA ALA A 180 28.25 -13.66 19.93
C ALA A 180 27.65 -14.91 19.26
N SER A 181 26.95 -14.68 18.16
CA SER A 181 26.67 -15.69 17.12
C SER A 181 26.83 -14.99 15.78
N ILE A 182 27.90 -15.33 15.06
CA ILE A 182 28.15 -14.89 13.69
C ILE A 182 27.26 -15.76 12.80
N ASP A 183 26.08 -15.23 12.44
CA ASP A 183 25.08 -15.96 11.67
C ASP A 183 25.09 -15.54 10.19
N THR A 184 25.04 -16.56 9.33
CA THR A 184 24.76 -16.72 7.88
C THR A 184 23.74 -15.78 7.20
N SER A 185 23.32 -14.71 7.87
CA SER A 185 22.28 -13.75 7.48
C SER A 185 22.76 -12.59 6.59
N GLN A 186 24.07 -12.35 6.47
CA GLN A 186 24.59 -11.21 5.70
C GLN A 186 24.41 -11.36 4.18
N GLU A 187 24.68 -12.53 3.60
CA GLU A 187 24.55 -12.75 2.14
C GLU A 187 23.11 -12.56 1.64
N ASN A 188 22.12 -13.02 2.41
CA ASN A 188 20.70 -12.86 2.05
C ASN A 188 20.22 -11.40 2.14
N GLN A 189 20.87 -10.53 2.93
CA GLN A 189 20.45 -9.12 3.04
C GLN A 189 20.94 -8.24 1.91
N GLU A 190 22.13 -8.54 1.37
CA GLU A 190 22.72 -7.82 0.23
C GLU A 190 21.93 -8.12 -1.07
N ASP A 191 21.54 -9.37 -1.31
CA ASP A 191 20.72 -9.77 -2.46
C ASP A 191 19.32 -9.12 -2.47
N LEU A 192 18.76 -8.89 -1.28
CA LEU A 192 17.45 -8.27 -1.10
C LEU A 192 17.46 -6.73 -1.22
N GLY A 193 18.64 -6.10 -1.38
CA GLY A 193 18.77 -4.65 -1.59
C GLY A 193 18.11 -3.81 -0.49
N LEU A 194 18.28 -4.23 0.77
CA LEU A 194 17.59 -3.65 1.93
C LEU A 194 18.17 -2.31 2.38
N TRP A 195 19.46 -2.12 2.18
CA TRP A 195 20.24 -1.00 2.74
C TRP A 195 21.09 -0.29 1.69
N GLU A 196 21.49 -0.99 0.65
CA GLU A 196 22.23 -0.46 -0.48
C GLU A 196 21.69 -1.12 -1.75
N GLU A 197 21.48 -0.33 -2.81
CA GLU A 197 21.12 -0.83 -4.13
C GLU A 197 22.03 -0.20 -5.18
N LYS A 198 22.70 -1.03 -5.97
CA LYS A 198 23.58 -0.57 -7.07
C LYS A 198 22.85 -0.68 -8.41
N PHE A 199 22.95 0.36 -9.23
CA PHE A 199 22.46 0.35 -10.59
C PHE A 199 23.38 1.18 -11.48
N ALA A 200 23.97 0.52 -12.49
CA ALA A 200 25.08 1.07 -13.26
C ALA A 200 26.19 1.55 -12.31
N GLU A 201 26.60 2.81 -12.42
CA GLU A 201 27.60 3.44 -11.55
C GLU A 201 27.03 4.02 -10.26
N PHE A 202 25.69 4.11 -10.14
CA PHE A 202 25.03 4.73 -9.00
C PHE A 202 24.84 3.73 -7.86
N VAL A 203 25.15 4.19 -6.65
CA VAL A 203 24.92 3.47 -5.40
C VAL A 203 23.89 4.25 -4.59
N ASP A 204 22.70 3.69 -4.46
CA ASP A 204 21.66 4.21 -3.58
C ASP A 204 21.88 3.67 -2.16
N VAL A 205 22.40 4.54 -1.30
CA VAL A 205 22.54 4.26 0.13
C VAL A 205 21.22 4.60 0.82
N LYS A 206 20.44 3.56 1.09
CA LYS A 206 19.11 3.68 1.71
C LYS A 206 19.26 3.93 3.20
N VAL A 207 19.51 5.20 3.57
CA VAL A 207 19.72 5.66 4.96
C VAL A 207 18.60 5.21 5.89
N ASN A 208 17.40 5.13 5.34
CA ASN A 208 16.20 4.72 6.04
C ASN A 208 16.00 3.18 5.98
N GLY A 209 16.67 2.45 5.09
CA GLY A 209 16.50 1.02 4.86
C GLY A 209 15.29 0.72 3.99
N LYS A 210 14.43 -0.21 4.44
CA LYS A 210 13.16 -0.63 3.80
C LYS A 210 12.12 0.49 3.58
N ILE A 211 12.47 1.73 3.86
CA ILE A 211 11.54 2.88 3.90
C ILE A 211 11.16 3.33 2.49
N GLU A 212 11.85 2.83 1.46
CA GLU A 212 11.40 2.90 0.07
C GLU A 212 10.31 1.84 -0.19
N THR A 213 9.18 2.10 0.47
CA THR A 213 7.82 2.00 -0.06
C THR A 213 7.47 0.76 -0.87
N SER A 214 7.12 -0.32 -0.17
CA SER A 214 6.16 -1.28 -0.71
C SER A 214 4.97 -1.41 0.22
N VAL A 215 3.93 -0.64 -0.08
CA VAL A 215 2.58 -0.97 0.33
C VAL A 215 1.86 -1.42 -0.92
N VAL A 216 1.35 -2.63 -0.89
CA VAL A 216 0.70 -3.24 -2.04
C VAL A 216 -0.67 -3.59 -1.60
N LEU A 217 -1.64 -3.04 -2.31
CA LEU A 217 -3.03 -3.32 -2.07
C LEU A 217 -3.64 -3.59 -3.43
N LYS A 218 -4.06 -4.84 -3.63
CA LYS A 218 -4.74 -5.21 -4.87
C LYS A 218 -6.23 -4.91 -4.75
N GLN A 219 -6.74 -4.32 -5.83
CA GLN A 219 -8.13 -3.97 -6.02
C GLN A 219 -8.67 -4.77 -7.19
N ILE A 220 -9.84 -5.36 -7.00
CA ILE A 220 -10.56 -6.11 -8.03
C ILE A 220 -11.86 -5.38 -8.31
N PHE A 221 -12.18 -5.25 -9.60
CA PHE A 221 -13.39 -4.66 -10.12
C PHE A 221 -14.21 -5.75 -10.84
N PRO A 222 -15.13 -6.45 -10.16
CA PRO A 222 -15.71 -7.70 -10.66
C PRO A 222 -16.46 -7.56 -11.99
N LYS A 223 -16.97 -6.36 -12.30
CA LYS A 223 -17.84 -6.10 -13.47
C LYS A 223 -17.22 -5.19 -14.53
N TRP A 224 -15.95 -4.82 -14.38
CA TRP A 224 -15.30 -3.88 -15.30
C TRP A 224 -14.31 -4.62 -16.20
N LEU A 225 -14.61 -4.65 -17.51
CA LEU A 225 -13.72 -5.23 -18.53
C LEU A 225 -12.61 -4.25 -18.95
N ASN A 226 -12.87 -2.95 -18.82
CA ASN A 226 -11.95 -1.87 -19.16
C ASN A 226 -11.89 -0.88 -17.98
N ILE A 227 -10.68 -0.54 -17.52
CA ILE A 227 -10.45 0.54 -16.57
C ILE A 227 -9.89 1.71 -17.37
N SER A 228 -10.68 2.77 -17.54
CA SER A 228 -10.22 4.03 -18.10
C SER A 228 -10.09 5.06 -16.98
N ILE A 229 -8.88 5.56 -16.75
CA ILE A 229 -8.63 6.64 -15.79
C ILE A 229 -8.80 7.94 -16.56
N GLN A 230 -9.99 8.53 -16.51
CA GLN A 230 -10.18 9.90 -17.01
C GLN A 230 -9.79 10.89 -15.90
N ARG A 231 -8.82 11.76 -16.19
CA ARG A 231 -8.59 12.97 -15.38
C ARG A 231 -9.79 13.89 -15.59
N SER A 232 -10.59 14.11 -14.55
CA SER A 232 -11.52 15.24 -14.53
C SER A 232 -10.68 16.50 -14.29
N LEU A 233 -10.51 17.31 -15.33
CA LEU A 233 -10.09 18.69 -15.19
C LEU A 233 -11.39 19.49 -14.96
N GLU A 234 -11.65 19.86 -13.71
CA GLU A 234 -12.51 20.99 -13.37
C GLU A 234 -11.65 22.11 -12.81
#